data_AF-A0A352EW27-F1
#
_entry.id   AF-A0A352EW27-F1
#
_cell.length_a   1.000
_cell.length_b   1.000
_cell.length_c   1.000
_cell.angle_alpha   90.00
_cell.angle_beta   90.00
_cell.angle_gamma   90.00
#
_symmetry.space_group_name_H-M   'P 1'
#
loop_
_entity.id
_entity.type
_entity.pdbx_description
1 polymer ?
#
loop_
_entity_poly.entity_id
_entity_poly.type
_entity_poly.pdbx_seq_one_letter_code
_entity_poly.pdbx_strand_id
1 'polypeptide(L)'
;MLLTAACHRTVPAPAKPPAEQSKPFQPRALRDVVFERTPARLERGRYLTEGLLQCFICHSDRDWTKPGAPPVANKKGAGHIWEDRPWLVAPNLTPDKETGAGDWTDDMFARAIREGVGHDGRLLHPQMWSGSFRSLSDEDLASVIVYLRALAPVLNPLPKTNIPEERKKTLPTLEPLVDPVPQPDLSDAVKRGTYLARIADCAGCHTAWEAPIVPGFYAGGNFIERGKEKIFSANLTPDSTGIGYYDDALFRSTIRTGHVKARKLSSLMPWIVFRNLNDDDLKDLFAYLRARRPVHHVVDNTEPPTECPACGQKHGYGDRNSKKTVVAVSIDTNAYADYVGRYRFDDGFMITISTEGNNSYGGNNLNGGNKLFIQFANDPRKIELIPISATEFTAADIPDVITFERNAQGHVTHLLSNVDEVGKKIE
;
A
#
# COMPACT_ATOMS: atom_id res chain seq x y z
N MET A 1 -3.60 -35.34 -49.84
CA MET A 1 -4.38 -35.23 -48.59
C MET A 1 -4.25 -33.80 -48.09
N LEU A 2 -5.39 -33.19 -47.80
CA LEU A 2 -5.62 -31.75 -47.77
C LEU A 2 -4.87 -30.99 -46.65
N LEU A 3 -4.24 -29.88 -47.04
CA LEU A 3 -4.03 -28.72 -46.18
C LEU A 3 -5.39 -28.17 -45.75
N THR A 4 -5.59 -27.95 -44.44
CA THR A 4 -6.59 -27.00 -43.95
C THR A 4 -5.91 -25.99 -43.05
N ALA A 5 -5.85 -24.76 -43.56
CA ALA A 5 -5.44 -23.58 -42.82
C ALA A 5 -6.57 -23.19 -41.84
N ALA A 6 -6.29 -23.22 -40.54
CA ALA A 6 -7.16 -22.60 -39.55
C ALA A 6 -6.75 -21.14 -39.39
N CYS A 7 -7.61 -20.23 -39.85
CA CYS A 7 -7.47 -18.79 -39.63
C CYS A 7 -7.53 -18.49 -38.13
N HIS A 8 -6.42 -18.04 -37.54
CA HIS A 8 -6.45 -17.33 -36.27
C HIS A 8 -6.99 -15.92 -36.53
N ARG A 9 -8.28 -15.71 -36.26
CA ARG A 9 -8.81 -14.36 -36.02
C ARG A 9 -8.32 -13.92 -34.64
N THR A 10 -7.26 -13.12 -34.62
CA THR A 10 -6.97 -12.26 -33.48
C THR A 10 -8.11 -11.26 -33.36
N VAL A 11 -8.99 -11.44 -32.36
CA VAL A 11 -9.91 -10.37 -31.98
C VAL A 11 -9.04 -9.31 -31.29
N PRO A 12 -8.92 -8.08 -31.85
CA PRO A 12 -8.24 -7.01 -31.14
C PRO A 12 -9.02 -6.74 -29.86
N ALA A 13 -8.30 -6.58 -28.73
CA ALA A 13 -8.92 -6.11 -27.50
C ALA A 13 -9.75 -4.85 -27.79
N PRO A 14 -10.96 -4.71 -27.23
CA PRO A 14 -11.78 -3.53 -27.44
C PRO A 14 -10.96 -2.28 -27.09
N ALA A 15 -10.93 -1.32 -28.01
CA ALA A 15 -10.25 -0.06 -27.79
C ALA A 15 -10.78 0.55 -26.47
N LYS A 16 -9.85 0.96 -25.59
CA LYS A 16 -10.21 1.72 -24.38
C LYS A 16 -11.14 2.85 -24.81
N PRO A 17 -12.30 3.04 -24.15
CA PRO A 17 -13.12 4.21 -24.42
C PRO A 17 -12.24 5.45 -24.22
N PRO A 18 -12.39 6.48 -25.08
CA PRO A 18 -11.63 7.71 -24.93
C PRO A 18 -11.84 8.22 -23.52
N ALA A 19 -10.74 8.49 -22.81
CA ALA A 19 -10.79 9.06 -21.48
C ALA A 19 -11.68 10.31 -21.55
N GLU A 20 -12.81 10.26 -20.86
CA GLU A 20 -13.62 11.45 -20.59
C GLU A 20 -12.64 12.50 -20.09
N GLN A 21 -12.60 13.66 -20.76
CA GLN A 21 -11.60 14.69 -20.46
C GLN A 21 -11.78 15.11 -19.00
N SER A 22 -10.93 14.56 -18.14
CA SER A 22 -10.96 14.83 -16.72
C SER A 22 -10.76 16.32 -16.55
N LYS A 23 -11.60 16.96 -15.73
CA LYS A 23 -11.37 18.35 -15.34
C LYS A 23 -9.90 18.50 -14.93
N PRO A 24 -9.20 19.57 -15.36
CA PRO A 24 -7.81 19.76 -15.00
C PRO A 24 -7.69 19.73 -13.47
N PHE A 25 -6.76 18.92 -12.96
CA PHE A 25 -6.53 18.77 -11.53
C PHE A 25 -6.29 20.14 -10.89
N GLN A 26 -7.01 20.43 -9.81
CA GLN A 26 -6.85 21.64 -9.01
C GLN A 26 -6.52 21.22 -7.58
N PRO A 27 -5.33 21.55 -7.06
CA PRO A 27 -4.99 21.24 -5.68
C PRO A 27 -5.86 22.07 -4.72
N ARG A 28 -6.13 21.53 -3.53
CA ARG A 28 -6.80 22.33 -2.49
C ARG A 28 -5.99 23.59 -2.17
N ALA A 29 -6.69 24.67 -1.79
CA ALA A 29 -6.04 25.87 -1.29
C ALA A 29 -5.15 25.55 -0.08
N LEU A 30 -4.05 26.29 0.04
CA LEU A 30 -3.20 26.23 1.23
C LEU A 30 -3.95 26.82 2.41
N ARG A 31 -3.82 26.16 3.55
CA ARG A 31 -4.33 26.59 4.85
C ARG A 31 -3.21 27.31 5.60
N ASP A 32 -3.58 28.27 6.44
CA ASP A 32 -2.66 28.90 7.37
C ASP A 32 -2.48 28.01 8.60
N VAL A 33 -1.69 26.95 8.43
CA VAL A 33 -1.37 25.98 9.50
C VAL A 33 0.09 26.16 9.88
N VAL A 34 0.32 26.27 11.18
CA VAL A 34 1.64 26.29 11.80
C VAL A 34 1.64 25.27 12.93
N PHE A 35 2.51 24.26 12.85
CA PHE A 35 2.61 23.26 13.89
C PHE A 35 3.49 23.76 15.05
N GLU A 36 2.99 23.64 16.28
CA GLU A 36 3.75 23.99 17.48
C GLU A 36 4.98 23.07 17.62
N ARG A 37 6.15 23.66 17.87
CA ARG A 37 7.43 22.95 17.98
C ARG A 37 7.69 22.54 19.43
N THR A 38 7.04 21.47 19.87
CA THR A 38 7.24 20.93 21.23
C THR A 38 8.33 19.85 21.24
N PRO A 39 9.02 19.63 22.38
CA PRO A 39 9.94 18.50 22.52
C PRO A 39 9.29 17.14 22.25
N ALA A 40 8.02 16.97 22.64
CA ALA A 40 7.27 15.73 22.40
C ALA A 40 7.05 15.46 20.90
N ARG A 41 6.64 16.47 20.13
CA ARG A 41 6.51 16.36 18.66
C ARG A 41 7.84 16.13 17.97
N LEU A 42 8.89 16.78 18.43
CA LEU A 42 10.24 16.56 17.91
C LEU A 42 10.70 15.11 18.12
N GLU A 43 10.45 14.57 19.31
CA GLU A 43 10.74 13.19 19.66
C GLU A 43 9.95 12.20 18.81
N ARG A 44 8.63 12.36 18.79
CA ARG A 44 7.71 11.51 18.02
C ARG A 44 8.01 11.57 16.52
N GLY A 45 8.28 12.76 16.00
CA GLY A 45 8.60 12.98 14.59
C GLY A 45 9.88 12.31 14.17
N ARG A 46 10.92 12.36 15.02
CA ARG A 46 12.17 11.63 14.78
C ARG A 46 11.92 10.13 14.78
N TYR A 47 11.21 9.62 15.78
CA TYR A 47 10.86 8.21 15.91
C TYR A 47 10.15 7.68 14.65
N LEU A 48 9.12 8.38 14.16
CA LEU A 48 8.39 7.98 12.96
C LEU A 48 9.25 8.10 11.69
N THR A 49 9.90 9.24 11.49
CA THR A 49 10.66 9.53 10.27
C THR A 49 11.85 8.57 10.09
N GLU A 50 12.55 8.25 11.18
CA GLU A 50 13.76 7.41 11.16
C GLU A 50 13.51 5.95 11.50
N GLY A 51 12.36 5.63 12.08
CA GLY A 51 12.00 4.28 12.50
C GLY A 51 10.99 3.59 11.61
N LEU A 52 10.13 4.33 10.88
CA LEU A 52 8.98 3.73 10.21
C LEU A 52 8.73 4.26 8.80
N LEU A 53 8.78 5.59 8.60
CA LEU A 53 8.31 6.23 7.35
C LEU A 53 9.37 6.27 6.24
N GLN A 54 10.61 5.87 6.54
CA GLN A 54 11.68 5.70 5.56
C GLN A 54 12.03 6.97 4.75
N CYS A 55 11.67 8.17 5.21
CA CYS A 55 11.85 9.42 4.44
C CYS A 55 13.28 9.56 3.90
N PHE A 56 14.29 9.25 4.73
CA PHE A 56 15.70 9.40 4.37
C PHE A 56 16.27 8.28 3.50
N ILE A 57 15.52 7.21 3.22
CA ILE A 57 15.92 6.17 2.24
C ILE A 57 15.81 6.70 0.80
N CYS A 58 14.91 7.66 0.56
CA CYS A 58 14.75 8.31 -0.73
C CYS A 58 15.29 9.74 -0.73
N HIS A 59 15.15 10.49 0.36
CA HIS A 59 15.56 11.89 0.43
C HIS A 59 16.99 12.10 0.95
N SER A 60 17.87 11.13 0.79
CA SER A 60 19.31 11.30 1.07
C SER A 60 20.13 10.48 0.10
N ASP A 61 21.33 10.96 -0.23
CA ASP A 61 22.38 10.09 -0.73
C ASP A 61 22.69 8.98 0.28
N ARG A 62 22.95 7.77 -0.21
CA ARG A 62 23.14 6.56 0.61
C ARG A 62 24.57 6.02 0.50
N ASP A 63 25.11 5.60 1.63
CA ASP A 63 26.41 4.94 1.72
C ASP A 63 26.26 3.43 1.49
N TRP A 64 26.26 3.04 0.21
CA TRP A 64 26.10 1.64 -0.21
C TRP A 64 27.23 0.70 0.23
N THR A 65 28.33 1.23 0.78
CA THR A 65 29.42 0.41 1.32
C THR A 65 29.10 -0.19 2.69
N LYS A 66 28.05 0.30 3.36
CA LYS A 66 27.63 -0.15 4.70
C LYS A 66 26.36 -1.01 4.65
N PRO A 67 26.19 -1.96 5.60
CA PRO A 67 24.97 -2.75 5.71
C PRO A 67 23.73 -1.85 5.79
N GLY A 68 22.75 -2.12 4.94
CA GLY A 68 21.50 -1.35 4.89
C GLY A 68 21.65 0.05 4.28
N ALA A 69 22.80 0.41 3.71
CA ALA A 69 23.04 1.67 3.01
C ALA A 69 22.45 2.91 3.72
N PRO A 70 22.95 3.30 4.91
CA PRO A 70 22.43 4.45 5.65
C PRO A 70 22.66 5.77 4.88
N PRO A 71 21.97 6.86 5.23
CA PRO A 71 22.27 8.19 4.70
C PRO A 71 23.74 8.56 4.88
N VAL A 72 24.33 9.22 3.87
CA VAL A 72 25.67 9.79 3.98
C VAL A 72 25.70 10.83 5.11
N ALA A 73 26.75 10.81 5.93
CA ALA A 73 26.93 11.74 7.04
C ALA A 73 26.84 13.20 6.53
N ASN A 74 26.17 14.07 7.29
CA ASN A 74 25.92 15.48 6.96
C ASN A 74 25.12 15.74 5.66
N LYS A 75 24.53 14.71 5.05
CA LYS A 75 23.63 14.84 3.88
C LYS A 75 22.24 14.23 4.12
N LYS A 76 21.89 13.94 5.38
CA LYS A 76 20.58 13.38 5.75
C LYS A 76 19.48 14.36 5.36
N GLY A 77 18.54 13.91 4.53
CA GLY A 77 17.44 14.74 4.05
C GLY A 77 17.81 15.69 2.91
N ALA A 78 19.06 15.69 2.43
CA ALA A 78 19.53 16.62 1.40
C ALA A 78 19.05 16.31 -0.03
N GLY A 79 18.19 15.30 -0.20
CA GLY A 79 17.67 14.85 -1.49
C GLY A 79 18.59 13.85 -2.19
N HIS A 80 18.14 13.36 -3.34
CA HIS A 80 18.80 12.29 -4.11
C HIS A 80 18.36 12.28 -5.58
N ILE A 81 19.25 11.84 -6.47
CA ILE A 81 18.96 11.60 -7.89
C ILE A 81 19.14 10.10 -8.17
N TRP A 82 18.13 9.48 -8.78
CA TRP A 82 18.21 8.08 -9.19
C TRP A 82 19.00 7.95 -10.50
N GLU A 83 20.03 7.12 -10.52
CA GLU A 83 20.86 6.87 -11.72
C GLU A 83 20.05 6.24 -12.87
N ASP A 84 19.12 5.34 -12.54
CA ASP A 84 18.25 4.64 -13.49
C ASP A 84 17.06 5.49 -13.97
N ARG A 85 16.71 6.54 -13.22
CA ARG A 85 15.57 7.42 -13.47
C ARG A 85 15.92 8.88 -13.17
N PRO A 86 16.87 9.50 -13.92
CA PRO A 86 17.35 10.86 -13.63
C PRO A 86 16.28 11.94 -13.83
N TRP A 87 15.15 11.60 -14.46
CA TRP A 87 13.96 12.44 -14.60
C TRP A 87 13.13 12.54 -13.32
N LEU A 88 13.38 11.68 -12.33
CA LEU A 88 12.78 11.72 -11.01
C LEU A 88 13.85 12.16 -10.00
N VAL A 89 13.51 13.08 -9.09
CA VAL A 89 14.45 13.62 -8.10
C VAL A 89 13.76 13.71 -6.74
N ALA A 90 14.37 13.15 -5.71
CA ALA A 90 13.92 13.34 -4.34
C ALA A 90 14.41 14.71 -3.87
N PRO A 91 13.51 15.66 -3.55
CA PRO A 91 13.91 17.00 -3.16
C PRO A 91 14.66 17.01 -1.82
N ASN A 92 15.45 18.06 -1.62
CA ASN A 92 16.07 18.39 -0.35
C ASN A 92 14.98 18.82 0.65
N LEU A 93 14.82 18.05 1.73
CA LEU A 93 13.83 18.25 2.79
C LEU A 93 14.34 19.15 3.93
N THR A 94 15.64 19.46 3.94
CA THR A 94 16.24 20.25 5.03
C THR A 94 15.70 21.69 5.02
N PRO A 95 15.77 22.42 6.15
CA PRO A 95 15.29 23.81 6.22
C PRO A 95 16.21 24.82 5.51
N ASP A 96 17.12 24.37 4.63
CA ASP A 96 17.88 25.26 3.76
C ASP A 96 16.93 26.08 2.88
N LYS A 97 17.15 27.40 2.81
CA LYS A 97 16.25 28.34 2.12
C LYS A 97 16.49 28.41 0.61
N GLU A 98 17.70 28.09 0.16
CA GLU A 98 18.06 28.22 -1.26
C GLU A 98 17.69 26.96 -2.05
N THR A 99 17.97 25.79 -1.48
CA THR A 99 17.86 24.50 -2.17
C THR A 99 16.92 23.52 -1.47
N GLY A 100 16.58 23.79 -0.21
CA GLY A 100 15.73 22.94 0.61
C GLY A 100 14.29 23.43 0.73
N ALA A 101 13.64 23.00 1.81
CA ALA A 101 12.26 23.31 2.13
C ALA A 101 12.13 24.45 3.17
N GLY A 102 13.15 25.29 3.33
CA GLY A 102 13.18 26.39 4.30
C GLY A 102 12.00 27.36 4.17
N ASP A 103 11.58 27.63 2.93
CA ASP A 103 10.48 28.56 2.62
C ASP A 103 9.12 27.87 2.42
N TRP A 104 9.04 26.54 2.53
CA TRP A 104 7.76 25.84 2.46
C TRP A 104 6.93 26.20 3.69
N THR A 105 5.60 26.28 3.59
CA THR A 105 4.73 26.33 4.77
C THR A 105 4.52 24.93 5.34
N ASP A 106 4.04 24.81 6.58
CA ASP A 106 3.74 23.50 7.16
C ASP A 106 2.59 22.81 6.41
N ASP A 107 1.63 23.56 5.87
CA ASP A 107 0.56 23.01 5.05
C ASP A 107 1.05 22.53 3.66
N MET A 108 2.08 23.16 3.08
CA MET A 108 2.74 22.63 1.87
C MET A 108 3.34 21.25 2.11
N PHE A 109 4.00 21.06 3.27
CA PHE A 109 4.48 19.74 3.68
C PHE A 109 3.32 18.75 3.89
N ALA A 110 2.29 19.15 4.62
CA ALA A 110 1.12 18.31 4.89
C ALA A 110 0.47 17.80 3.60
N ARG A 111 0.28 18.71 2.63
CA ARG A 111 -0.30 18.40 1.32
C ARG A 111 0.62 17.51 0.47
N ALA A 112 1.93 17.75 0.49
CA ALA A 112 2.90 16.90 -0.21
C ALA A 112 2.93 15.48 0.36
N ILE A 113 2.92 15.35 1.69
CA ILE A 113 3.00 14.06 2.37
C ILE A 113 1.70 13.26 2.19
N ARG A 114 0.52 13.84 2.45
CA ARG A 114 -0.76 13.08 2.50
C ARG A 114 -1.61 13.11 1.22
N GLU A 115 -1.34 14.03 0.31
CA GLU A 115 -2.16 14.23 -0.90
C GLU A 115 -1.35 14.10 -2.19
N GLY A 116 -0.02 13.97 -2.10
CA GLY A 116 0.82 13.82 -3.28
C GLY A 116 0.87 15.09 -4.13
N VAL A 117 0.74 16.27 -3.51
CA VAL A 117 0.77 17.57 -4.18
C VAL A 117 1.94 18.39 -3.67
N GLY A 118 2.86 18.75 -4.55
CA GLY A 118 4.04 19.55 -4.23
C GLY A 118 3.71 20.95 -3.67
N HIS A 119 4.74 21.59 -3.13
CA HIS A 119 4.67 22.98 -2.65
C HIS A 119 4.22 23.96 -3.74
N ASP A 120 4.52 23.65 -5.01
CA ASP A 120 4.16 24.39 -6.22
C ASP A 120 2.80 23.96 -6.83
N GLY A 121 2.08 23.03 -6.19
CA GLY A 121 0.77 22.57 -6.63
C GLY A 121 0.78 21.44 -7.66
N ARG A 122 1.95 20.98 -8.13
CA ARG A 122 2.03 19.85 -9.08
C ARG A 122 1.76 18.52 -8.39
N LEU A 123 1.25 17.55 -9.15
CA LEU A 123 1.19 16.16 -8.69
C LEU A 123 2.61 15.59 -8.53
N LEU A 124 2.83 14.88 -7.43
CA LEU A 124 4.05 14.15 -7.14
C LEU A 124 3.99 12.75 -7.78
N HIS A 125 5.15 12.21 -8.10
CA HIS A 125 5.25 10.83 -8.57
C HIS A 125 4.90 9.87 -7.41
N PRO A 126 4.23 8.73 -7.65
CA PRO A 126 3.90 7.72 -6.62
C PRO A 126 5.10 7.10 -5.89
N GLN A 127 6.33 7.45 -6.31
CA GLN A 127 7.54 7.10 -5.56
C GLN A 127 7.56 7.82 -4.19
N MET A 128 6.85 8.95 -4.08
CA MET A 128 6.40 9.50 -2.81
C MET A 128 5.12 8.77 -2.40
N TRP A 129 5.15 8.04 -1.29
CA TRP A 129 4.07 7.15 -0.84
C TRP A 129 2.91 7.90 -0.18
N SER A 130 2.39 8.92 -0.86
CA SER A 130 1.33 9.75 -0.30
C SER A 130 0.04 9.01 -0.04
N GLY A 131 -0.25 7.94 -0.80
CA GLY A 131 -1.39 7.06 -0.52
C GLY A 131 -1.30 6.43 0.86
N SER A 132 -0.12 5.94 1.24
CA SER A 132 0.14 5.27 2.51
C SER A 132 0.24 6.29 3.66
N PHE A 133 0.96 7.40 3.44
CA PHE A 133 1.13 8.46 4.45
C PHE A 133 -0.14 9.26 4.73
N ARG A 134 -1.16 9.19 3.87
CA ARG A 134 -2.47 9.79 4.11
C ARG A 134 -3.10 9.36 5.44
N SER A 135 -2.79 8.14 5.89
CA SER A 135 -3.29 7.57 7.14
C SER A 135 -2.59 8.10 8.39
N LEU A 136 -1.55 8.94 8.25
CA LEU A 136 -0.95 9.62 9.40
C LEU A 136 -2.00 10.52 10.06
N SER A 137 -2.19 10.33 11.37
CA SER A 137 -2.99 11.26 12.18
C SER A 137 -2.44 12.67 12.06
N ASP A 138 -3.30 13.67 12.29
CA ASP A 138 -2.87 15.07 12.23
C ASP A 138 -1.69 15.36 13.19
N GLU A 139 -1.66 14.70 14.35
CA GLU A 139 -0.57 14.85 15.32
C GLU A 139 0.73 14.15 14.89
N ASP A 140 0.65 12.94 14.33
CA ASP A 140 1.84 12.25 13.84
C ASP A 140 2.41 12.95 12.59
N LEU A 141 1.56 13.50 11.71
CA LEU A 141 2.00 14.36 10.63
C LEU A 141 2.66 15.64 11.16
N ALA A 142 2.04 16.32 12.12
CA ALA A 142 2.61 17.52 12.74
C ALA A 142 3.99 17.21 13.34
N SER A 143 4.11 16.08 14.04
CA SER A 143 5.37 15.61 14.62
C SER A 143 6.44 15.39 13.55
N VAL A 144 6.12 14.68 12.46
CA VAL A 144 7.03 14.46 11.33
C VAL A 144 7.52 15.80 10.75
N ILE A 145 6.61 16.74 10.51
CA ILE A 145 6.97 18.06 9.96
C ILE A 145 7.84 18.85 10.93
N VAL A 146 7.52 18.87 12.23
CA VAL A 146 8.35 19.50 13.26
C VAL A 146 9.77 18.91 13.26
N TYR A 147 9.90 17.59 13.10
CA TYR A 147 11.21 16.96 13.01
C TYR A 147 11.97 17.32 11.72
N LEU A 148 11.32 17.32 10.56
CA LEU A 148 11.95 17.73 9.30
C LEU A 148 12.45 19.18 9.35
N ARG A 149 11.71 20.08 10.01
CA ARG A 149 12.13 21.48 10.26
C ARG A 149 13.35 21.61 11.18
N ALA A 150 13.56 20.63 12.05
CA ALA A 150 14.68 20.62 12.99
C ALA A 150 15.96 19.98 12.42
N LEU A 151 15.93 19.49 11.17
CA LEU A 151 17.12 19.00 10.49
C LEU A 151 18.15 20.11 10.34
N ALA A 152 19.43 19.73 10.29
CA ALA A 152 20.48 20.68 9.91
C ALA A 152 20.23 21.13 8.45
N PRO A 153 20.29 22.45 8.15
CA PRO A 153 20.25 22.94 6.78
C PRO A 153 21.41 22.36 5.98
N VAL A 154 21.13 21.85 4.77
CA VAL A 154 22.18 21.41 3.85
C VAL A 154 21.93 22.07 2.50
N LEU A 155 22.87 22.89 2.06
CA LEU A 155 22.88 23.45 0.70
C LEU A 155 23.20 22.33 -0.29
N ASN A 156 22.22 21.91 -1.10
CA ASN A 156 22.39 20.87 -2.11
C ASN A 156 21.49 21.16 -3.32
N PRO A 157 21.98 21.89 -4.34
CA PRO A 157 21.20 22.18 -5.53
C PRO A 157 20.97 20.90 -6.33
N LEU A 158 19.69 20.58 -6.57
CA LEU A 158 19.27 19.41 -7.34
C LEU A 158 18.47 19.85 -8.58
N PRO A 159 18.53 19.09 -9.69
CA PRO A 159 17.66 19.34 -10.82
C PRO A 159 16.19 19.16 -10.44
N LYS A 160 15.30 19.84 -11.16
CA LYS A 160 13.86 19.62 -10.98
C LYS A 160 13.47 18.26 -11.54
N THR A 161 12.55 17.59 -10.84
CA THR A 161 11.86 16.42 -11.38
C THR A 161 11.19 16.77 -12.71
N ASN A 162 11.45 15.99 -13.75
CA ASN A 162 10.90 16.15 -15.10
C ASN A 162 10.21 14.85 -15.55
N ILE A 163 9.07 14.53 -14.96
CA ILE A 163 8.31 13.31 -15.28
C ILE A 163 7.95 13.31 -16.78
N PRO A 164 8.26 12.24 -17.54
CA PRO A 164 7.84 12.13 -18.94
C PRO A 164 6.33 12.30 -19.12
N GLU A 165 5.88 12.97 -20.19
CA GLU A 165 4.47 13.31 -20.40
C GLU A 165 3.53 12.10 -20.34
N GLU A 166 3.94 10.96 -20.89
CA GLU A 166 3.13 9.74 -20.85
C GLU A 166 2.91 9.23 -19.42
N ARG A 167 3.84 9.48 -18.50
CA ARG A 167 3.70 9.13 -17.09
C ARG A 167 2.92 10.18 -16.30
N LYS A 168 2.95 11.45 -16.72
CA LYS A 168 2.14 12.52 -16.09
C LYS A 168 0.65 12.23 -16.22
N LYS A 169 0.22 11.68 -17.37
CA LYS A 169 -1.19 11.32 -17.64
C LYS A 169 -1.74 10.24 -16.72
N THR A 170 -0.87 9.46 -16.07
CA THR A 170 -1.25 8.36 -15.19
C THR A 170 -0.93 8.63 -13.73
N LEU A 171 -0.56 9.86 -13.36
CA LEU A 171 -0.34 10.20 -11.96
C LEU A 171 -1.67 10.09 -11.20
N PRO A 172 -1.70 9.39 -10.06
CA PRO A 172 -2.90 9.30 -9.26
C PRO A 172 -3.22 10.68 -8.66
N THR A 173 -4.49 11.03 -8.67
CA THR A 173 -5.03 12.17 -7.94
C THR A 173 -5.67 11.65 -6.67
N LEU A 174 -5.08 11.96 -5.51
CA LEU A 174 -5.72 11.67 -4.24
C LEU A 174 -6.75 12.75 -3.93
N GLU A 175 -7.90 12.35 -3.36
CA GLU A 175 -8.87 13.33 -2.88
C GLU A 175 -8.22 14.23 -1.82
N PRO A 176 -8.57 15.53 -1.71
CA PRO A 176 -8.06 16.36 -0.62
C PRO A 176 -8.54 15.86 0.75
N LEU A 177 -7.68 15.90 1.78
CA LEU A 177 -8.11 15.69 3.16
C LEU A 177 -8.76 16.97 3.69
N VAL A 178 -10.09 17.03 3.63
CA VAL A 178 -10.88 18.17 4.13
C VAL A 178 -11.15 18.09 5.62
N ASP A 179 -11.37 16.87 6.13
CA ASP A 179 -11.60 16.61 7.54
C ASP A 179 -10.29 16.25 8.28
N PRO A 180 -10.22 16.50 9.60
CA PRO A 180 -9.10 16.05 10.43
C PRO A 180 -8.90 14.53 10.35
N VAL A 181 -7.65 14.07 10.29
CA VAL A 181 -7.34 12.65 10.43
C VAL A 181 -7.15 12.36 11.93
N PRO A 182 -8.04 11.59 12.56
CA PRO A 182 -8.01 11.39 14.00
C PRO A 182 -6.76 10.63 14.44
N GLN A 183 -6.48 10.67 15.74
CA GLN A 183 -5.51 9.75 16.32
C GLN A 183 -5.98 8.31 16.10
N PRO A 184 -5.06 7.38 15.78
CA PRO A 184 -5.39 5.98 15.72
C PRO A 184 -5.89 5.49 17.08
N ASP A 185 -6.78 4.50 17.06
CA ASP A 185 -7.10 3.76 18.26
C ASP A 185 -5.90 2.90 18.66
N LEU A 186 -5.30 3.21 19.81
CA LEU A 186 -4.14 2.51 20.35
C LEU A 186 -4.51 1.60 21.54
N SER A 187 -5.80 1.27 21.72
CA SER A 187 -6.34 0.57 22.89
C SER A 187 -5.76 -0.82 23.12
N ASP A 188 -5.34 -1.50 22.06
CA ASP A 188 -4.78 -2.86 22.12
C ASP A 188 -3.68 -3.07 21.08
N ALA A 189 -2.95 -4.17 21.24
CA ALA A 189 -1.78 -4.51 20.44
C ALA A 189 -2.08 -4.64 18.94
N VAL A 190 -3.23 -5.20 18.57
CA VAL A 190 -3.58 -5.43 17.16
C VAL A 190 -3.91 -4.11 16.48
N LYS A 191 -4.66 -3.22 17.13
CA LYS A 191 -4.96 -1.89 16.58
C LYS A 191 -3.71 -1.02 16.44
N ARG A 192 -2.81 -1.04 17.44
CA ARG A 192 -1.51 -0.37 17.35
C ARG A 192 -0.68 -0.93 16.19
N GLY A 193 -0.58 -2.25 16.08
CA GLY A 193 0.11 -2.92 14.98
C GLY A 193 -0.50 -2.61 13.61
N THR A 194 -1.82 -2.50 13.51
CA THR A 194 -2.54 -2.11 12.30
C THR A 194 -2.13 -0.72 11.84
N TYR A 195 -2.14 0.26 12.75
CA TYR A 195 -1.71 1.62 12.44
C TYR A 195 -0.25 1.64 11.94
N LEU A 196 0.67 1.00 12.67
CA LEU A 196 2.08 0.93 12.31
C LEU A 196 2.30 0.27 10.94
N ALA A 197 1.65 -0.87 10.69
CA ALA A 197 1.77 -1.59 9.41
C ALA A 197 1.25 -0.77 8.22
N ARG A 198 0.21 0.05 8.45
CA ARG A 198 -0.42 0.91 7.44
C ARG A 198 0.48 2.08 7.08
N ILE A 199 0.95 2.86 8.06
CA ILE A 199 1.80 4.03 7.79
C ILE A 199 3.21 3.66 7.32
N ALA A 200 3.67 2.43 7.61
CA ALA A 200 4.90 1.85 7.07
C ALA A 200 4.74 1.22 5.67
N ASP A 201 3.50 1.15 5.17
CA ASP A 201 3.13 0.50 3.93
C ASP A 201 3.63 -0.95 3.79
N CYS A 202 3.48 -1.74 4.87
CA CYS A 202 3.89 -3.15 4.84
C CYS A 202 3.12 -3.93 3.75
N ALA A 203 1.84 -3.62 3.55
CA ALA A 203 1.00 -4.27 2.55
C ALA A 203 1.42 -3.92 1.12
N GLY A 204 1.88 -2.69 0.85
CA GLY A 204 2.37 -2.26 -0.46
C GLY A 204 3.55 -3.11 -0.95
N CYS A 205 4.44 -3.51 -0.03
CA CYS A 205 5.55 -4.41 -0.37
C CYS A 205 5.17 -5.89 -0.26
N HIS A 206 4.40 -6.31 0.75
CA HIS A 206 4.18 -7.73 1.06
C HIS A 206 2.88 -8.33 0.51
N THR A 207 2.22 -7.66 -0.43
CA THR A 207 1.08 -8.20 -1.18
C THR A 207 1.41 -8.15 -2.67
N ALA A 208 1.13 -9.23 -3.42
CA ALA A 208 1.47 -9.32 -4.84
C ALA A 208 0.54 -8.48 -5.75
N TRP A 209 0.53 -7.16 -5.57
CA TRP A 209 -0.32 -6.22 -6.29
C TRP A 209 -0.13 -6.26 -7.81
N GLU A 210 1.08 -6.56 -8.25
CA GLU A 210 1.45 -6.63 -9.67
C GLU A 210 1.28 -8.04 -10.28
N ALA A 211 0.80 -9.02 -9.49
CA ALA A 211 0.55 -10.36 -10.00
C ALA A 211 -0.76 -10.42 -10.81
N PRO A 212 -0.84 -11.31 -11.82
CA PRO A 212 -2.11 -11.62 -12.48
C PRO A 212 -3.22 -12.00 -11.49
N ILE A 213 -2.87 -12.70 -10.41
CA ILE A 213 -3.77 -13.07 -9.32
C ILE A 213 -3.08 -12.70 -8.01
N VAL A 214 -3.76 -11.98 -7.13
CA VAL A 214 -3.24 -11.69 -5.78
C VAL A 214 -3.49 -12.95 -4.92
N PRO A 215 -2.47 -13.66 -4.42
CA PRO A 215 -2.68 -14.89 -3.66
C PRO A 215 -3.28 -14.64 -2.27
N GLY A 216 -3.15 -13.42 -1.76
CA GLY A 216 -3.73 -12.92 -0.51
C GLY A 216 -2.97 -11.68 -0.01
N PHE A 217 -3.61 -10.88 0.82
CA PHE A 217 -3.00 -9.76 1.51
C PHE A 217 -1.90 -10.24 2.45
N TYR A 218 -0.76 -9.55 2.43
CA TYR A 218 0.44 -9.94 3.17
C TYR A 218 1.02 -11.32 2.78
N ALA A 219 0.49 -11.99 1.76
CA ALA A 219 0.95 -13.33 1.34
C ALA A 219 2.26 -13.31 0.55
N GLY A 220 2.89 -12.15 0.38
CA GLY A 220 4.11 -11.99 -0.39
C GLY A 220 3.88 -12.14 -1.89
N GLY A 221 4.96 -12.27 -2.65
CA GLY A 221 4.94 -12.37 -4.11
C GLY A 221 4.92 -11.06 -4.87
N ASN A 222 5.08 -9.91 -4.22
CA ASN A 222 5.25 -8.67 -4.96
C ASN A 222 6.65 -8.60 -5.57
N PHE A 223 6.75 -8.29 -6.85
CA PHE A 223 8.03 -8.10 -7.50
C PHE A 223 8.61 -6.74 -7.12
N ILE A 224 9.86 -6.71 -6.66
CA ILE A 224 10.55 -5.49 -6.24
C ILE A 224 11.91 -5.44 -6.93
N GLU A 225 12.14 -4.36 -7.67
CA GLU A 225 13.40 -4.09 -8.37
C GLU A 225 13.98 -2.75 -7.92
N ARG A 226 15.27 -2.75 -7.55
CA ARG A 226 16.04 -1.52 -7.34
C ARG A 226 17.49 -1.73 -7.77
N GLY A 227 17.88 -1.04 -8.84
CA GLY A 227 19.19 -1.24 -9.44
C GLY A 227 19.33 -2.67 -9.97
N LYS A 228 20.29 -3.43 -9.44
CA LYS A 228 20.54 -4.83 -9.85
C LYS A 228 19.81 -5.86 -8.97
N GLU A 229 19.30 -5.47 -7.80
CA GLU A 229 18.56 -6.39 -6.93
C GLU A 229 17.12 -6.54 -7.45
N LYS A 230 16.69 -7.80 -7.64
CA LYS A 230 15.34 -8.20 -8.05
C LYS A 230 14.88 -9.30 -7.11
N ILE A 231 13.80 -9.08 -6.39
CA ILE A 231 13.25 -10.05 -5.42
C ILE A 231 11.73 -10.11 -5.52
N PHE A 232 11.17 -11.16 -4.94
CA PHE A 232 9.77 -11.24 -4.55
C PHE A 232 9.64 -11.09 -3.04
N SER A 233 8.69 -10.27 -2.58
CA SER A 233 8.45 -10.06 -1.15
C SER A 233 8.04 -11.36 -0.45
N ALA A 234 8.50 -11.58 0.79
CA ALA A 234 8.13 -12.77 1.57
C ALA A 234 6.66 -12.75 2.04
N ASN A 235 6.10 -13.92 2.29
CA ASN A 235 4.80 -14.11 2.95
C ASN A 235 4.89 -13.74 4.45
N LEU A 236 4.07 -12.80 4.90
CA LEU A 236 3.98 -12.33 6.29
C LEU A 236 2.74 -12.83 7.04
N THR A 237 1.92 -13.69 6.43
CA THR A 237 0.77 -14.28 7.12
C THR A 237 1.22 -15.35 8.13
N PRO A 238 0.39 -15.72 9.13
CA PRO A 238 0.74 -16.74 10.10
C PRO A 238 0.72 -18.18 9.55
N ASP A 239 0.60 -18.36 8.23
CA ASP A 239 0.77 -19.65 7.59
C ASP A 239 2.20 -20.20 7.78
N SER A 240 2.36 -21.52 7.70
CA SER A 240 3.67 -22.17 7.82
C SER A 240 4.67 -21.77 6.72
N THR A 241 4.18 -21.29 5.57
CA THR A 241 4.97 -20.71 4.48
C THR A 241 5.33 -19.24 4.69
N GLY A 242 4.71 -18.58 5.66
CA GLY A 242 4.97 -17.19 6.06
C GLY A 242 5.71 -17.10 7.39
N ILE A 243 5.13 -16.34 8.34
CA ILE A 243 5.68 -16.14 9.68
C ILE A 243 5.10 -17.10 10.74
N GLY A 244 4.45 -18.19 10.31
CA GLY A 244 3.81 -19.16 11.20
C GLY A 244 4.74 -19.73 12.29
N TYR A 245 6.03 -19.88 11.98
CA TYR A 245 7.07 -20.39 12.88
C TYR A 245 7.80 -19.31 13.70
N TYR A 246 7.46 -18.03 13.53
CA TYR A 246 8.06 -16.96 14.31
C TYR A 246 7.43 -16.94 15.69
N ASP A 247 8.27 -16.79 16.70
CA ASP A 247 7.86 -16.20 17.97
C ASP A 247 8.25 -14.73 18.00
N ASP A 248 7.79 -14.04 19.06
CA ASP A 248 8.03 -12.62 19.29
C ASP A 248 9.53 -12.27 19.34
N ALA A 249 10.34 -13.14 19.97
CA ALA A 249 11.80 -12.94 20.06
C ALA A 249 12.48 -13.04 18.69
N LEU A 250 12.11 -14.04 17.89
CA LEU A 250 12.64 -14.22 16.54
C LEU A 250 12.22 -13.06 15.64
N PHE A 251 10.96 -12.62 15.70
CA PHE A 251 10.49 -11.47 14.91
C PHE A 251 11.29 -10.21 15.23
N ARG A 252 11.41 -9.84 16.52
CA ARG A 252 12.23 -8.68 16.92
C ARG A 252 13.67 -8.83 16.47
N SER A 253 14.30 -9.97 16.73
CA SER A 253 15.69 -10.21 16.31
C SER A 253 15.85 -10.06 14.81
N THR A 254 14.91 -10.56 14.01
CA THR A 254 14.90 -10.42 12.56
C THR A 254 14.85 -8.97 12.13
N ILE A 255 13.95 -8.16 12.67
CA ILE A 255 13.86 -6.74 12.30
C ILE A 255 15.12 -5.98 12.74
N ARG A 256 15.67 -6.29 13.92
CA ARG A 256 16.87 -5.62 14.45
C ARG A 256 18.14 -5.93 13.67
N THR A 257 18.27 -7.16 13.16
CA THR A 257 19.53 -7.67 12.60
C THR A 257 19.49 -7.90 11.09
N GLY A 258 18.29 -7.90 10.49
CA GLY A 258 18.11 -8.29 9.09
C GLY A 258 18.35 -9.79 8.86
N HIS A 259 18.22 -10.64 9.88
CA HIS A 259 18.44 -12.09 9.76
C HIS A 259 17.30 -12.92 10.36
N VAL A 260 16.88 -13.95 9.63
CA VAL A 260 15.95 -14.99 10.10
C VAL A 260 16.77 -16.26 10.27
N LYS A 261 17.18 -16.56 11.50
CA LYS A 261 18.18 -17.62 11.78
C LYS A 261 19.44 -17.36 10.93
N ALA A 262 19.86 -18.32 10.10
CA ALA A 262 21.02 -18.16 9.21
C ALA A 262 20.72 -17.35 7.93
N ARG A 263 19.45 -17.12 7.58
CA ARG A 263 19.04 -16.47 6.34
C ARG A 263 19.10 -14.95 6.49
N LYS A 264 19.80 -14.26 5.59
CA LYS A 264 19.86 -12.80 5.52
C LYS A 264 18.67 -12.24 4.74
N LEU A 265 18.07 -11.16 5.22
CA LEU A 265 17.08 -10.38 4.49
C LEU A 265 17.74 -9.55 3.39
N SER A 266 17.06 -9.40 2.25
CA SER A 266 17.49 -8.45 1.21
C SER A 266 17.56 -7.03 1.76
N SER A 267 18.46 -6.21 1.21
CA SER A 267 18.58 -4.79 1.53
C SER A 267 17.38 -3.95 1.05
N LEU A 268 16.54 -4.53 0.16
CA LEU A 268 15.28 -3.95 -0.28
C LEU A 268 14.20 -3.98 0.80
N MET A 269 14.27 -4.95 1.73
CA MET A 269 13.49 -4.86 2.96
C MET A 269 14.20 -3.84 3.87
N PRO A 270 13.56 -2.72 4.25
CA PRO A 270 14.21 -1.60 4.93
C PRO A 270 14.40 -1.85 6.44
N TRP A 271 14.92 -3.02 6.82
CA TRP A 271 15.12 -3.43 8.22
C TRP A 271 16.04 -2.46 8.98
N ILE A 272 16.96 -1.77 8.29
CA ILE A 272 17.83 -0.76 8.90
C ILE A 272 17.06 0.47 9.43
N VAL A 273 15.85 0.69 8.93
CA VAL A 273 14.91 1.72 9.42
C VAL A 273 14.10 1.13 10.56
N PHE A 274 13.42 0.01 10.30
CA PHE A 274 12.53 -0.63 11.27
C PHE A 274 13.23 -1.13 12.54
N ARG A 275 14.55 -1.37 12.50
CA ARG A 275 15.36 -1.65 13.69
C ARG A 275 15.44 -0.49 14.68
N ASN A 276 14.88 0.68 14.39
CA ASN A 276 14.84 1.81 15.32
C ASN A 276 13.50 1.90 16.07
N LEU A 277 12.50 1.06 15.73
CA LEU A 277 11.24 0.98 16.47
C LEU A 277 11.52 0.55 17.92
N ASN A 278 10.70 0.95 18.90
CA ASN A 278 10.81 0.40 20.25
C ASN A 278 10.29 -1.06 20.27
N ASP A 279 10.53 -1.79 21.35
CA ASP A 279 10.16 -3.20 21.43
C ASP A 279 8.64 -3.44 21.51
N ASP A 280 7.88 -2.50 22.08
CA ASP A 280 6.42 -2.59 22.17
C ASP A 280 5.79 -2.47 20.78
N ASP A 281 6.22 -1.50 19.98
CA ASP A 281 5.73 -1.31 18.60
C ASP A 281 6.12 -2.48 17.69
N LEU A 282 7.29 -3.10 17.88
CA LEU A 282 7.63 -4.33 17.16
C LEU A 282 6.76 -5.52 17.57
N LYS A 283 6.44 -5.64 18.87
CA LYS A 283 5.57 -6.69 19.39
C LYS A 283 4.13 -6.51 18.91
N ASP A 284 3.64 -5.28 18.87
CA ASP A 284 2.30 -4.95 18.39
C ASP A 284 2.18 -5.14 16.87
N LEU A 285 3.20 -4.75 16.11
CA LEU A 285 3.29 -5.07 14.69
C LEU A 285 3.26 -6.59 14.46
N PHE A 286 3.99 -7.36 15.26
CA PHE A 286 3.94 -8.82 15.20
C PHE A 286 2.57 -9.38 15.57
N ALA A 287 1.92 -8.85 16.62
CA ALA A 287 0.58 -9.25 17.02
C ALA A 287 -0.44 -9.04 15.89
N TYR A 288 -0.39 -7.89 15.22
CA TYR A 288 -1.19 -7.62 14.03
C TYR A 288 -0.91 -8.63 12.90
N LEU A 289 0.36 -8.89 12.57
CA LEU A 289 0.72 -9.85 11.52
C LEU A 289 0.30 -11.30 11.89
N ARG A 290 0.27 -11.64 13.18
CA ARG A 290 -0.22 -12.94 13.67
C ARG A 290 -1.74 -13.07 13.67
N ALA A 291 -2.47 -11.95 13.74
CA ALA A 291 -3.94 -11.92 13.66
C ALA A 291 -4.48 -12.05 12.23
N ARG A 292 -3.60 -11.96 11.21
CA ARG A 292 -3.99 -12.07 9.79
C ARG A 292 -4.51 -13.47 9.47
N ARG A 293 -5.36 -13.58 8.44
CA ARG A 293 -5.75 -14.88 7.89
C ARG A 293 -4.49 -15.59 7.34
N PRO A 294 -4.21 -16.85 7.69
CA PRO A 294 -3.14 -17.61 7.08
C PRO A 294 -3.37 -17.77 5.57
N VAL A 295 -2.35 -17.49 4.77
CA VAL A 295 -2.36 -17.74 3.32
C VAL A 295 -1.15 -18.58 2.96
N HIS A 296 -1.40 -19.76 2.40
CA HIS A 296 -0.35 -20.61 1.88
C HIS A 296 0.20 -20.03 0.57
N HIS A 297 1.42 -19.48 0.64
CA HIS A 297 2.13 -18.96 -0.52
C HIS A 297 3.65 -19.04 -0.29
N VAL A 298 4.29 -19.99 -0.95
CA VAL A 298 5.72 -20.25 -0.90
C VAL A 298 6.43 -19.29 -1.85
N VAL A 299 7.24 -18.39 -1.28
CA VAL A 299 8.11 -17.47 -2.02
C VAL A 299 9.50 -17.55 -1.43
N ASP A 300 10.46 -18.09 -2.19
CA ASP A 300 11.86 -18.13 -1.78
C ASP A 300 12.77 -17.53 -2.86
N ASN A 301 13.52 -16.49 -2.51
CA ASN A 301 14.40 -15.81 -3.46
C ASN A 301 15.74 -16.53 -3.66
N THR A 302 16.06 -17.57 -2.88
CA THR A 302 17.32 -18.33 -3.06
C THR A 302 17.19 -19.48 -4.07
N GLU A 303 15.99 -19.70 -4.58
CA GLU A 303 15.65 -20.87 -5.36
C GLU A 303 15.38 -20.52 -6.83
N PRO A 304 15.63 -21.44 -7.78
CA PRO A 304 15.33 -21.21 -9.18
C PRO A 304 13.84 -20.87 -9.39
N PRO A 305 13.52 -19.87 -10.21
CA PRO A 305 12.14 -19.44 -10.41
C PRO A 305 11.37 -20.47 -11.24
N THR A 306 10.18 -20.84 -10.75
CA THR A 306 9.22 -21.76 -11.39
C THR A 306 7.87 -21.07 -11.53
N GLU A 307 7.02 -21.56 -12.44
CA GLU A 307 5.68 -20.98 -12.65
C GLU A 307 4.80 -21.20 -11.40
N CYS A 308 4.20 -20.15 -10.88
CA CYS A 308 3.32 -20.21 -9.72
C CYS A 308 1.85 -20.24 -10.14
N PRO A 309 1.11 -21.35 -9.94
CA PRO A 309 -0.31 -21.42 -10.29
C PRO A 309 -1.22 -20.59 -9.36
N ALA A 310 -0.71 -20.13 -8.21
CA ALA A 310 -1.49 -19.32 -7.26
C ALA A 310 -1.56 -17.84 -7.67
N CYS A 311 -0.44 -17.26 -8.14
CA CYS A 311 -0.37 -15.85 -8.50
C CYS A 311 -0.16 -15.60 -10.00
N GLY A 312 0.24 -16.62 -10.77
CA GLY A 312 0.52 -16.52 -12.20
C GLY A 312 1.88 -15.90 -12.54
N GLN A 313 2.75 -15.69 -11.55
CA GLN A 313 4.11 -15.18 -11.75
C GLN A 313 5.15 -16.31 -11.68
N LYS A 314 6.37 -16.03 -12.14
CA LYS A 314 7.52 -16.94 -12.03
C LYS A 314 8.46 -16.48 -10.91
N HIS A 315 8.49 -17.23 -9.81
CA HIS A 315 9.34 -16.94 -8.65
C HIS A 315 9.87 -18.23 -8.02
N GLY A 316 10.86 -18.16 -7.14
CA GLY A 316 11.44 -19.36 -6.54
C GLY A 316 10.40 -20.14 -5.76
N TYR A 317 10.40 -21.47 -5.98
CA TYR A 317 9.38 -22.41 -5.51
C TYR A 317 7.93 -22.08 -5.91
N GLY A 318 7.73 -21.37 -7.02
CA GLY A 318 6.39 -21.12 -7.59
C GLY A 318 5.55 -22.39 -7.74
N ASP A 319 6.15 -23.47 -8.22
CA ASP A 319 5.55 -24.79 -8.43
C ASP A 319 5.10 -25.51 -7.15
N ARG A 320 5.51 -25.03 -5.96
CA ARG A 320 5.02 -25.53 -4.66
C ARG A 320 3.69 -24.90 -4.24
N ASN A 321 3.20 -23.93 -5.00
CA ASN A 321 1.93 -23.30 -4.76
C ASN A 321 0.81 -23.98 -5.53
N SER A 322 -0.44 -23.76 -5.11
CA SER A 322 -1.62 -24.28 -5.79
C SER A 322 -2.66 -23.19 -5.96
N LYS A 323 -3.44 -23.28 -7.04
CA LYS A 323 -4.55 -22.35 -7.28
C LYS A 323 -5.60 -22.56 -6.19
N LYS A 324 -5.95 -21.49 -5.47
CA LYS A 324 -7.03 -21.55 -4.49
C LYS A 324 -8.36 -21.80 -5.22
N THR A 325 -9.11 -22.80 -4.78
CA THR A 325 -10.46 -23.06 -5.29
C THR A 325 -11.45 -22.40 -4.35
N VAL A 326 -12.19 -21.40 -4.84
CA VAL A 326 -13.28 -20.79 -4.08
C VAL A 326 -14.51 -21.68 -4.20
N VAL A 327 -15.03 -22.16 -3.07
CA VAL A 327 -16.32 -22.86 -3.02
C VAL A 327 -17.40 -21.84 -2.69
N ALA A 328 -18.14 -21.40 -3.71
CA ALA A 328 -19.25 -20.48 -3.54
C ALA A 328 -20.42 -21.15 -2.81
N VAL A 329 -21.09 -20.42 -1.91
CA VAL A 329 -22.34 -20.85 -1.29
C VAL A 329 -23.53 -20.12 -1.92
N SER A 330 -24.68 -20.77 -2.02
CA SER A 330 -25.91 -20.09 -2.46
C SER A 330 -26.49 -19.26 -1.31
N ILE A 331 -26.74 -17.97 -1.54
CA ILE A 331 -27.44 -17.07 -0.61
C ILE A 331 -28.53 -16.31 -1.35
N ASP A 332 -29.52 -15.80 -0.61
CA ASP A 332 -30.59 -14.99 -1.19
C ASP A 332 -30.05 -13.68 -1.76
N THR A 333 -29.98 -13.60 -3.09
CA THR A 333 -29.46 -12.43 -3.81
C THR A 333 -30.33 -11.17 -3.66
N ASN A 334 -31.56 -11.29 -3.15
CA ASN A 334 -32.36 -10.11 -2.81
C ASN A 334 -31.75 -9.30 -1.67
N ALA A 335 -30.99 -9.95 -0.77
CA ALA A 335 -30.27 -9.29 0.30
C ALA A 335 -29.12 -8.40 -0.21
N TYR A 336 -28.71 -8.53 -1.48
CA TYR A 336 -27.57 -7.78 -2.05
C TYR A 336 -27.77 -6.27 -2.04
N ALA A 337 -29.02 -5.81 -2.13
CA ALA A 337 -29.35 -4.39 -2.04
C ALA A 337 -28.83 -3.74 -0.74
N ASP A 338 -28.79 -4.48 0.37
CA ASP A 338 -28.31 -3.97 1.66
C ASP A 338 -26.79 -3.78 1.68
N TYR A 339 -26.05 -4.53 0.86
CA TYR A 339 -24.59 -4.41 0.74
C TYR A 339 -24.17 -3.32 -0.25
N VAL A 340 -25.03 -2.94 -1.20
CA VAL A 340 -24.76 -1.89 -2.19
C VAL A 340 -24.58 -0.56 -1.48
N GLY A 341 -23.53 0.18 -1.86
CA GLY A 341 -23.25 1.49 -1.29
C GLY A 341 -21.79 1.88 -1.43
N ARG A 342 -21.49 3.09 -0.94
CA ARG A 342 -20.12 3.57 -0.84
C ARG A 342 -19.64 3.45 0.60
N TYR A 343 -18.42 2.96 0.77
CA TYR A 343 -17.78 2.74 2.05
C TYR A 343 -16.54 3.61 2.15
N ARG A 344 -16.46 4.41 3.20
CA ARG A 344 -15.34 5.31 3.51
C ARG A 344 -14.56 4.80 4.70
N PHE A 345 -13.27 4.59 4.52
CA PHE A 345 -12.34 4.26 5.60
C PHE A 345 -11.80 5.55 6.24
N ASP A 346 -11.20 5.44 7.43
CA ASP A 346 -10.73 6.60 8.20
C ASP A 346 -9.66 7.45 7.48
N ASP A 347 -8.93 6.87 6.53
CA ASP A 347 -7.97 7.59 5.69
C ASP A 347 -8.61 8.25 4.45
N GLY A 348 -9.94 8.14 4.30
CA GLY A 348 -10.69 8.59 3.14
C GLY A 348 -10.60 7.65 1.93
N PHE A 349 -10.01 6.45 2.05
CA PHE A 349 -10.11 5.45 0.99
C PHE A 349 -11.58 5.07 0.78
N MET A 350 -11.96 4.95 -0.48
CA MET A 350 -13.33 4.67 -0.87
C MET A 350 -13.43 3.31 -1.56
N ILE A 351 -14.41 2.51 -1.13
CA ILE A 351 -14.85 1.30 -1.82
C ILE A 351 -16.29 1.50 -2.26
N THR A 352 -16.60 1.07 -3.47
CA THR A 352 -17.98 1.02 -3.97
C THR A 352 -18.39 -0.43 -4.14
N ILE A 353 -19.51 -0.79 -3.52
CA ILE A 353 -20.19 -2.05 -3.73
C ILE A 353 -21.41 -1.78 -4.62
N SER A 354 -21.52 -2.52 -5.71
CA SER A 354 -22.62 -2.37 -6.68
C SER A 354 -23.19 -3.73 -7.06
N THR A 355 -24.41 -3.74 -7.55
CA THR A 355 -25.00 -4.90 -8.21
C THR A 355 -25.06 -4.70 -9.72
N GLU A 356 -24.79 -5.74 -10.49
CA GLU A 356 -25.16 -5.77 -11.91
C GLU A 356 -26.16 -6.90 -12.15
N GLY A 357 -27.25 -6.56 -12.84
CA GLY A 357 -28.19 -7.55 -13.36
C GLY A 357 -27.63 -8.20 -14.62
N ASN A 358 -27.89 -9.49 -14.82
CA ASN A 358 -27.53 -10.20 -16.04
C ASN A 358 -28.26 -9.58 -17.26
N ASN A 359 -27.60 -8.72 -18.03
CA ASN A 359 -28.01 -8.52 -19.43
C ASN A 359 -27.59 -9.78 -20.20
N SER A 360 -28.56 -10.66 -20.41
CA SER A 360 -28.41 -11.92 -21.12
C SER A 360 -27.90 -11.72 -22.56
N TYR A 361 -26.60 -11.93 -22.77
CA TYR A 361 -26.04 -12.31 -24.07
C TYR A 361 -25.08 -13.48 -23.89
N GLY A 362 -25.60 -14.70 -24.10
CA GLY A 362 -24.86 -15.90 -24.50
C GLY A 362 -23.85 -16.49 -23.50
N GLY A 363 -24.30 -17.36 -22.59
CA GLY A 363 -23.42 -18.24 -21.84
C GLY A 363 -24.15 -18.93 -20.68
N ASN A 364 -23.97 -20.24 -20.52
CA ASN A 364 -24.81 -21.13 -19.71
C ASN A 364 -25.04 -20.66 -18.27
N ASN A 365 -26.33 -20.48 -17.96
CA ASN A 365 -26.92 -20.12 -16.68
C ASN A 365 -26.78 -21.25 -15.66
N LEU A 366 -26.27 -20.93 -14.47
CA LEU A 366 -26.48 -21.77 -13.29
C LEU A 366 -27.17 -21.07 -12.12
N ASN A 367 -27.30 -19.72 -12.06
CA ASN A 367 -28.00 -19.03 -10.96
C ASN A 367 -28.49 -17.62 -11.38
N GLY A 368 -29.73 -17.48 -11.86
CA GLY A 368 -30.30 -16.22 -12.38
C GLY A 368 -30.62 -15.12 -11.34
N GLY A 369 -29.65 -14.72 -10.52
CA GLY A 369 -29.77 -13.62 -9.54
C GLY A 369 -28.81 -12.45 -9.82
N ASN A 370 -28.99 -11.33 -9.11
CA ASN A 370 -28.07 -10.19 -9.14
C ASN A 370 -26.69 -10.63 -8.63
N LYS A 371 -25.60 -10.12 -9.23
CA LYS A 371 -24.24 -10.32 -8.73
C LYS A 371 -23.76 -9.08 -7.97
N LEU A 372 -22.94 -9.27 -6.94
CA LEU A 372 -22.25 -8.18 -6.25
C LEU A 372 -20.85 -7.96 -6.83
N PHE A 373 -20.48 -6.70 -6.92
CA PHE A 373 -19.16 -6.27 -7.38
C PHE A 373 -18.55 -5.26 -6.42
N ILE A 374 -17.27 -5.41 -6.15
CA ILE A 374 -16.45 -4.45 -5.42
C ILE A 374 -15.57 -3.66 -6.39
N GLN A 375 -15.47 -2.36 -6.17
CA GLN A 375 -14.59 -1.45 -6.90
C GLN A 375 -13.85 -0.55 -5.90
N PHE A 376 -12.53 -0.43 -6.08
CA PHE A 376 -11.67 0.44 -5.29
C PHE A 376 -11.56 1.82 -5.96
N ALA A 377 -11.46 2.91 -5.19
CA ALA A 377 -11.48 4.29 -5.70
C ALA A 377 -10.52 4.59 -6.87
N ASN A 378 -9.39 3.90 -6.90
CA ASN A 378 -8.32 4.11 -7.90
C ASN A 378 -8.15 2.92 -8.85
N ASP A 379 -9.09 1.96 -8.83
CA ASP A 379 -9.09 0.80 -9.71
C ASP A 379 -10.36 0.80 -10.59
N PRO A 380 -10.23 0.91 -11.92
CA PRO A 380 -11.38 0.85 -12.80
C PRO A 380 -12.02 -0.55 -12.86
N ARG A 381 -11.36 -1.59 -12.34
CA ARG A 381 -11.87 -2.96 -12.34
C ARG A 381 -13.00 -3.12 -11.33
N LYS A 382 -14.07 -3.78 -11.76
CA LYS A 382 -15.09 -4.36 -10.88
C LYS A 382 -14.76 -5.82 -10.65
N ILE A 383 -14.63 -6.24 -9.40
CA ILE A 383 -14.31 -7.62 -9.03
C ILE A 383 -15.56 -8.25 -8.45
N GLU A 384 -15.96 -9.42 -8.96
CA GLU A 384 -17.12 -10.14 -8.44
C GLU A 384 -16.88 -10.57 -6.98
N LEU A 385 -17.84 -10.24 -6.12
CA LEU A 385 -17.91 -10.75 -4.76
C LEU A 385 -18.67 -12.07 -4.73
N ILE A 386 -17.95 -13.12 -4.38
CA ILE A 386 -18.45 -14.49 -4.29
C ILE A 386 -18.76 -14.79 -2.82
N PRO A 387 -20.00 -15.10 -2.47
CA PRO A 387 -20.35 -15.51 -1.11
C PRO A 387 -19.70 -16.85 -0.79
N ILE A 388 -19.05 -16.93 0.37
CA ILE A 388 -18.46 -18.17 0.92
C ILE A 388 -19.13 -18.56 2.25
N SER A 389 -19.90 -17.65 2.85
CA SER A 389 -20.86 -17.93 3.93
C SER A 389 -22.03 -16.94 3.86
N ALA A 390 -22.92 -16.95 4.85
CA ALA A 390 -24.02 -15.98 4.95
C ALA A 390 -23.55 -14.53 5.18
N THR A 391 -22.35 -14.33 5.72
CA THR A 391 -21.81 -13.01 6.11
C THR A 391 -20.42 -12.73 5.54
N GLU A 392 -19.82 -13.70 4.86
CA GLU A 392 -18.47 -13.62 4.31
C GLU A 392 -18.48 -13.76 2.80
N PHE A 393 -17.74 -12.88 2.14
CA PHE A 393 -17.55 -12.85 0.70
C PHE A 393 -16.05 -12.90 0.40
N THR A 394 -15.67 -13.49 -0.73
CA THR A 394 -14.33 -13.31 -1.30
C THR A 394 -14.44 -12.58 -2.62
N ALA A 395 -13.42 -11.81 -2.99
CA ALA A 395 -13.34 -11.30 -4.37
C ALA A 395 -12.70 -12.38 -5.26
N ALA A 396 -13.18 -12.54 -6.50
CA ALA A 396 -12.71 -13.61 -7.40
C ALA A 396 -11.19 -13.63 -7.62
N ASP A 397 -10.57 -12.44 -7.71
CA ASP A 397 -9.13 -12.27 -7.94
C ASP A 397 -8.36 -11.79 -6.70
N ILE A 398 -9.07 -11.59 -5.58
CA ILE A 398 -8.49 -11.24 -4.27
C ILE A 398 -9.12 -12.20 -3.25
N PRO A 399 -8.45 -13.33 -2.95
CA PRO A 399 -9.00 -14.46 -2.20
C PRO A 399 -9.15 -14.21 -0.70
N ASP A 400 -9.13 -12.93 -0.31
CA ASP A 400 -9.39 -12.49 1.04
C ASP A 400 -10.87 -12.26 1.28
N VAL A 401 -11.20 -12.36 2.55
CA VAL A 401 -12.58 -12.39 2.98
C VAL A 401 -13.00 -11.02 3.45
N ILE A 402 -14.03 -10.53 2.79
CA ILE A 402 -14.75 -9.32 3.11
C ILE A 402 -15.94 -9.73 3.98
N THR A 403 -16.07 -9.06 5.11
CA THR A 403 -17.21 -9.24 6.01
C THR A 403 -17.93 -7.92 6.22
N PHE A 404 -19.15 -7.97 6.74
CA PHE A 404 -19.97 -6.78 6.92
C PHE A 404 -20.55 -6.75 8.32
N GLU A 405 -20.46 -5.60 8.98
CA GLU A 405 -21.15 -5.35 10.24
C GLU A 405 -22.56 -4.86 9.98
N ARG A 406 -23.47 -5.24 10.88
CA ARG A 406 -24.87 -4.85 10.84
C ARG A 406 -25.27 -4.13 12.13
N ASN A 407 -26.20 -3.18 12.05
CA ASN A 407 -26.79 -2.54 13.22
C ASN A 407 -27.84 -3.44 13.91
N ALA A 408 -28.43 -2.95 15.01
CA ALA A 408 -29.46 -3.67 15.76
C ALA A 408 -30.75 -3.96 14.95
N GLN A 409 -30.98 -3.20 13.87
CA GLN A 409 -32.08 -3.39 12.93
C GLN A 409 -31.73 -4.36 11.79
N GLY A 410 -30.49 -4.85 11.75
CA GLY A 410 -30.02 -5.82 10.77
C GLY A 410 -29.48 -5.23 9.47
N HIS A 411 -29.33 -3.91 9.34
CA HIS A 411 -28.79 -3.27 8.12
C HIS A 411 -27.27 -3.22 8.13
N VAL A 412 -26.63 -3.46 6.99
CA VAL A 412 -25.18 -3.28 6.82
C VAL A 412 -24.77 -1.84 7.06
N THR A 413 -23.82 -1.63 7.97
CA THR A 413 -23.30 -0.31 8.34
C THR A 413 -21.81 -0.15 8.07
N HIS A 414 -21.04 -1.26 8.09
CA HIS A 414 -19.62 -1.24 7.81
C HIS A 414 -19.20 -2.41 6.93
N LEU A 415 -18.19 -2.17 6.11
CA LEU A 415 -17.40 -3.19 5.44
C LEU A 415 -16.13 -3.40 6.27
N LEU A 416 -15.83 -4.65 6.58
CA LEU A 416 -14.60 -5.04 7.24
C LEU A 416 -13.72 -5.73 6.21
N SER A 417 -12.66 -5.06 5.78
CA SER A 417 -11.55 -5.74 5.13
C SER A 417 -10.61 -6.21 6.23
N ASN A 418 -10.20 -7.48 6.15
CA ASN A 418 -8.92 -7.86 6.72
C ASN A 418 -8.79 -7.56 8.23
N VAL A 419 -9.71 -8.13 9.01
CA VAL A 419 -9.75 -8.16 10.50
C VAL A 419 -10.04 -6.81 11.18
N ASP A 420 -9.48 -5.67 10.74
CA ASP A 420 -9.59 -4.40 11.50
C ASP A 420 -9.73 -3.13 10.64
N GLU A 421 -9.74 -3.21 9.31
CA GLU A 421 -10.01 -2.03 8.48
C GLU A 421 -11.52 -1.87 8.31
N VAL A 422 -12.05 -0.85 8.97
CA VAL A 422 -13.49 -0.56 9.00
C VAL A 422 -13.81 0.54 7.99
N GLY A 423 -14.55 0.20 6.94
CA GLY A 423 -15.14 1.15 6.00
C GLY A 423 -16.57 1.44 6.40
N LYS A 424 -16.89 2.67 6.80
CA LYS A 424 -18.25 3.09 7.11
C LYS A 424 -19.07 3.30 5.84
N LYS A 425 -20.27 2.72 5.78
CA LYS A 425 -21.22 2.97 4.69
C LYS A 425 -21.72 4.42 4.77
N ILE A 426 -21.52 5.19 3.70
CA ILE A 426 -21.88 6.62 3.63
C ILE A 426 -23.04 6.92 2.69
N GLU A 427 -23.33 6.02 1.74
CA GLU A 427 -24.37 6.13 0.72
C GLU A 427 -25.00 4.76 0.47
#